data_AF-A0A0A9WQ30-F1
#
_entry.id   AF-A0A0A9WQ30-F1
#
_cell.length_a   1.000
_cell.length_b   1.000
_cell.length_c   1.000
_cell.angle_alpha   90.00
_cell.angle_beta   90.00
_cell.angle_gamma   90.00
#
_symmetry.space_group_name_H-M   'P 1'
#
loop_
_entity.id
_entity.type
_entity.pdbx_description
1 polymer ?
#
loop_
_entity_poly.entity_id
_entity_poly.type
_entity_poly.pdbx_seq_one_letter_code
_entity_poly.pdbx_strand_id
1 'polypeptide(L)'
;STDKNKKKTFGTLINGTWVGLAKCAPSATYLDVGARSMPQDLKMVGSSRAFSLSDLKDICAPVNQDMYCPTDSIFQPGLCTCDVSKCQKPNCPPGTTPALRTRGLGVPDHCCDIYRCIPSSPNPEDCPPDSIKVGEDCRCDEAHCKDLIP
;
A
#
# COMPACT_ATOMS: atom_id res chain seq x y z
N SER A 1 -6.64 3.66 15.95
CA SER A 1 -5.88 3.01 14.89
C SER A 1 -5.25 1.74 15.43
N THR A 2 -5.83 0.57 15.10
CA THR A 2 -5.20 -0.77 15.14
C THR A 2 -6.26 -1.76 14.66
N ASP A 3 -6.37 -1.94 13.34
CA ASP A 3 -7.20 -2.99 12.77
C ASP A 3 -6.39 -4.29 12.74
N LYS A 4 -6.71 -5.20 13.67
CA LYS A 4 -6.08 -6.52 13.77
C LYS A 4 -6.73 -7.42 12.73
N ASN A 5 -6.08 -7.56 11.58
CA ASN A 5 -6.44 -8.48 10.51
C ASN A 5 -6.35 -9.94 11.00
N LYS A 6 -7.41 -10.42 11.68
CA LYS A 6 -7.58 -11.80 12.14
C LYS A 6 -7.94 -12.65 10.92
N LYS A 7 -6.94 -13.29 10.33
CA LYS A 7 -7.14 -14.40 9.39
C LYS A 7 -7.88 -15.53 10.11
N LYS A 8 -9.21 -15.59 9.99
CA LYS A 8 -10.01 -16.74 10.43
C LYS A 8 -9.82 -17.86 9.41
N THR A 9 -8.99 -18.84 9.74
CA THR A 9 -8.89 -20.09 8.98
C THR A 9 -10.03 -21.00 9.44
N PHE A 10 -11.03 -21.21 8.60
CA PHE A 10 -12.01 -22.27 8.82
C PHE A 10 -11.42 -23.59 8.29
N GLY A 11 -11.72 -24.70 8.93
CA GLY A 11 -11.43 -26.04 8.42
C GLY A 11 -12.32 -27.04 9.13
N THR A 12 -12.63 -28.14 8.44
CA THR A 12 -13.54 -29.17 8.94
C THR A 12 -12.81 -30.50 9.01
N LEU A 13 -13.09 -31.25 10.06
CA LEU A 13 -12.54 -32.59 10.29
C LEU A 13 -13.49 -33.62 9.70
N ILE A 14 -13.01 -34.43 8.75
CA ILE A 14 -13.77 -35.53 8.15
C ILE A 14 -12.96 -36.82 8.37
N ASN A 15 -13.54 -37.80 9.06
CA ASN A 15 -12.91 -39.10 9.37
C ASN A 15 -11.49 -38.98 9.97
N GLY A 16 -11.30 -38.10 10.96
CA GLY A 16 -10.01 -37.94 11.64
C GLY A 16 -8.94 -37.19 10.83
N THR A 17 -9.24 -36.75 9.61
CA THR A 17 -8.32 -35.98 8.76
C THR A 17 -8.77 -34.52 8.69
N TRP A 18 -7.85 -33.59 8.95
CA TRP A 18 -8.09 -32.15 8.76
C TRP A 18 -8.10 -31.85 7.26
N VAL A 19 -9.26 -31.46 6.73
CA VAL A 19 -9.37 -30.94 5.37
C VAL A 19 -9.33 -29.41 5.48
N GLY A 20 -8.19 -28.81 5.14
CA GLY A 20 -8.04 -27.36 5.10
C GLY A 20 -8.99 -26.76 4.06
N LEU A 21 -9.67 -25.65 4.40
CA LEU A 21 -10.56 -25.00 3.44
C LEU A 21 -9.83 -24.70 2.13
N ALA A 22 -10.46 -25.09 1.04
CA ALA A 22 -10.09 -24.71 -0.30
C ALA A 22 -9.87 -23.20 -0.35
N LYS A 23 -8.65 -22.78 -0.67
CA LYS A 23 -8.44 -21.42 -1.18
C LYS A 23 -9.21 -21.36 -2.49
N CYS A 24 -10.16 -20.43 -2.61
CA CYS A 24 -10.74 -20.07 -3.90
C CYS A 24 -9.62 -19.45 -4.73
N ALA A 25 -8.82 -20.29 -5.39
CA ALA A 25 -7.92 -19.87 -6.44
C ALA A 25 -8.76 -19.84 -7.72
N PRO A 26 -8.86 -18.70 -8.42
CA PRO A 26 -9.72 -18.55 -9.60
C PRO A 26 -9.29 -19.42 -10.80
N SER A 27 -8.22 -20.21 -10.67
CA SER A 27 -7.66 -21.04 -11.74
C SER A 27 -7.15 -22.42 -11.29
N ALA A 28 -7.38 -22.86 -10.04
CA ALA A 28 -6.87 -24.15 -9.59
C ALA A 28 -7.85 -25.29 -9.94
N THR A 29 -7.59 -25.99 -11.03
CA THR A 29 -8.26 -27.25 -11.42
C THR A 29 -7.78 -28.48 -10.65
N TYR A 30 -6.87 -28.34 -9.66
CA TYR A 30 -6.39 -29.49 -8.88
C TYR A 30 -6.09 -29.11 -7.42
N LEU A 31 -6.75 -29.81 -6.50
CA LEU A 31 -6.53 -29.74 -5.05
C LEU A 31 -5.44 -30.76 -4.68
N ASP A 32 -4.23 -30.28 -4.42
CA ASP A 32 -3.17 -31.12 -3.86
C ASP A 32 -3.27 -31.12 -2.33
N VAL A 33 -3.68 -32.25 -1.75
CA VAL A 33 -3.90 -32.39 -0.31
C VAL A 33 -2.59 -32.82 0.34
N GLY A 34 -1.71 -31.83 0.59
CA GLY A 34 -0.49 -32.05 1.35
C GLY A 34 -0.78 -32.30 2.83
N ALA A 35 -0.72 -33.57 3.26
CA ALA A 35 -0.83 -33.96 4.66
C ALA A 35 0.35 -33.43 5.48
N ARG A 36 0.12 -32.48 6.39
CA ARG A 36 1.09 -32.09 7.42
C ARG A 36 0.61 -32.56 8.79
N SER A 37 1.50 -33.24 9.51
CA SER A 37 1.32 -33.74 10.87
C SER A 37 1.16 -32.60 11.89
N MET A 38 0.06 -32.60 12.64
CA MET A 38 -0.27 -31.64 13.71
C MET A 38 0.25 -32.08 15.10
N PRO A 39 0.51 -31.14 16.02
CA PRO A 39 0.81 -31.42 17.43
C PRO A 39 -0.46 -31.84 18.22
N GLN A 40 -0.28 -32.68 19.25
CA GLN A 40 -1.33 -33.49 19.89
C GLN A 40 -2.17 -32.81 21.00
N ASP A 41 -2.04 -31.50 21.24
CA ASP A 41 -2.58 -30.87 22.47
C ASP A 41 -3.66 -29.80 22.28
N LEU A 42 -4.60 -30.00 21.34
CA LEU A 42 -5.79 -29.12 21.20
C LEU A 42 -7.09 -29.90 21.41
N LYS A 43 -7.66 -29.80 22.62
CA LYS A 43 -9.03 -30.23 22.92
C LYS A 43 -10.02 -29.34 22.17
N MET A 44 -10.59 -29.84 21.08
CA MET A 44 -11.68 -29.17 20.37
C MET A 44 -13.02 -29.44 21.05
N VAL A 45 -13.65 -28.38 21.58
CA VAL A 45 -15.06 -28.38 21.99
C VAL A 45 -15.84 -27.74 20.86
N GLY A 46 -16.51 -28.55 20.03
CA GLY A 46 -17.21 -28.01 18.85
C GLY A 46 -18.24 -28.98 18.27
N SER A 47 -19.50 -28.57 18.33
CA SER A 47 -20.68 -29.24 17.79
C SER A 47 -20.55 -29.48 16.28
N SER A 48 -20.54 -30.75 15.88
CA SER A 48 -20.48 -31.19 14.50
C SER A 48 -21.83 -30.97 13.80
N ARG A 49 -22.01 -29.81 13.16
CA ARG A 49 -23.10 -29.63 12.19
C ARG A 49 -22.59 -30.02 10.82
N ALA A 50 -23.25 -30.98 10.19
CA ALA A 50 -23.06 -31.28 8.77
C ALA A 50 -23.54 -30.08 7.96
N PHE A 51 -22.63 -29.43 7.24
CA PHE A 51 -22.98 -28.39 6.27
C PHE A 51 -23.47 -29.09 4.99
N SER A 52 -24.62 -28.65 4.47
CA SER A 52 -25.21 -29.21 3.26
C SER A 52 -24.44 -28.71 2.03
N LEU A 53 -24.34 -29.53 0.99
CA LEU A 53 -23.67 -29.17 -0.28
C LEU A 53 -24.29 -27.93 -0.96
N SER A 54 -25.54 -27.60 -0.61
CA SER A 54 -26.21 -26.36 -1.04
C SER A 54 -25.57 -25.10 -0.46
N ASP A 55 -24.99 -25.18 0.74
CA ASP A 55 -24.44 -24.02 1.46
C ASP A 55 -23.05 -23.61 0.94
N LEU A 56 -22.40 -24.47 0.16
CA LEU A 56 -21.08 -24.22 -0.44
C LEU A 56 -21.15 -23.45 -1.77
N LYS A 57 -22.32 -23.36 -2.42
CA LYS A 57 -22.47 -22.66 -3.71
C LYS A 57 -22.40 -21.14 -3.58
N ASP A 58 -22.77 -20.59 -2.42
CA ASP A 58 -22.74 -19.14 -2.19
C ASP A 58 -21.38 -18.62 -1.71
N ILE A 59 -20.43 -19.50 -1.39
CA ILE A 59 -19.08 -19.12 -0.93
C ILE A 59 -18.18 -18.75 -2.13
N CYS A 60 -18.53 -19.21 -3.33
CA CYS A 60 -17.77 -18.96 -4.57
C CYS A 60 -18.57 -18.15 -5.60
N ALA A 61 -19.56 -17.37 -5.17
CA ALA A 61 -20.15 -16.39 -6.08
C ALA A 61 -19.03 -15.47 -6.59
N PRO A 62 -18.87 -15.26 -7.91
CA PRO A 62 -17.93 -14.27 -8.41
C PRO A 62 -18.39 -12.95 -7.79
N VAL A 63 -17.54 -12.36 -6.96
CA VAL A 63 -17.80 -11.01 -6.49
C VAL A 63 -17.94 -10.21 -7.76
N ASN A 64 -19.15 -9.71 -8.03
CA ASN A 64 -19.40 -8.74 -9.07
C ASN A 64 -18.78 -7.43 -8.58
N GLN A 65 -17.46 -7.44 -8.44
CA GLN A 65 -16.61 -6.28 -8.32
C GLN A 65 -16.66 -5.69 -9.71
N ASP A 66 -17.70 -4.91 -9.95
CA ASP A 66 -17.69 -3.88 -10.97
C ASP A 66 -16.46 -3.01 -10.72
N MET A 67 -15.34 -3.44 -11.30
CA MET A 67 -14.43 -2.72 -12.19
C MET A 67 -13.96 -1.32 -11.74
N TYR A 68 -14.09 -0.97 -10.47
CA TYR A 68 -13.67 0.34 -9.98
C TYR A 68 -12.23 0.27 -9.51
N CYS A 69 -11.32 0.58 -10.43
CA CYS A 69 -9.97 0.89 -10.01
C CYS A 69 -9.93 2.24 -9.29
N PRO A 70 -9.00 2.42 -8.34
CA PRO A 70 -8.76 3.71 -7.74
C PRO A 70 -8.47 4.78 -8.81
N THR A 71 -8.68 6.05 -8.47
CA THR A 71 -8.56 7.17 -9.42
C THR A 71 -7.20 7.24 -10.11
N ASP A 72 -6.13 6.78 -9.45
CA ASP A 72 -4.74 6.75 -9.93
C ASP A 72 -4.38 5.51 -10.75
N SER A 73 -5.37 4.67 -11.04
CA SER A 73 -5.20 3.37 -11.64
C SER A 73 -6.08 3.20 -12.87
N ILE A 74 -5.71 2.26 -13.73
CA ILE A 74 -6.47 1.82 -14.89
C ILE A 74 -6.76 0.33 -14.79
N PHE A 75 -7.99 -0.04 -15.13
CA PHE A 75 -8.40 -1.43 -15.16
C PHE A 75 -7.81 -2.13 -16.37
N GLN A 76 -7.03 -3.18 -16.12
CA GLN A 76 -6.66 -4.20 -17.08
C GLN A 76 -7.45 -5.48 -16.77
N PRO A 77 -7.65 -6.41 -17.71
CA PRO A 77 -8.53 -7.57 -17.54
C PRO A 77 -8.25 -8.37 -16.25
N GLY A 78 -9.01 -8.08 -15.19
CA GLY A 78 -8.88 -8.72 -13.87
C GLY A 78 -7.86 -8.10 -12.90
N LEU A 79 -7.20 -6.98 -13.25
CA LEU A 79 -6.20 -6.33 -12.40
C LEU A 79 -6.18 -4.80 -12.57
N CYS A 80 -6.17 -4.06 -11.47
CA CYS A 80 -5.88 -2.63 -11.49
C CYS A 80 -4.37 -2.40 -11.58
N THR A 81 -3.96 -1.57 -12.52
CA THR A 81 -2.56 -1.19 -12.72
C THR A 81 -2.39 0.30 -12.59
N CYS A 82 -1.23 0.70 -12.10
CA CYS A 82 -0.83 2.09 -11.98
C CYS A 82 -0.87 2.82 -13.33
N ASP A 83 -1.52 3.99 -13.38
CA ASP A 83 -1.49 4.86 -14.56
C ASP A 83 -0.79 6.18 -14.23
N VAL A 84 0.52 6.22 -14.51
CA VAL A 84 1.36 7.39 -14.22
C VAL A 84 0.90 8.64 -14.98
N SER A 85 0.19 8.48 -16.11
CA SER A 85 -0.35 9.61 -16.87
C SER A 85 -1.44 10.37 -16.10
N LYS A 86 -2.08 9.73 -15.11
CA LYS A 86 -3.06 10.36 -14.23
C LYS A 86 -2.43 11.10 -13.04
N CYS A 87 -1.12 10.97 -12.82
CA CYS A 87 -0.43 11.65 -11.73
C CYS A 87 -0.24 13.14 -12.04
N GLN A 88 -1.24 13.96 -11.70
CA GLN A 88 -1.17 15.40 -11.86
C GLN A 88 -0.29 16.04 -10.79
N LYS A 89 0.69 16.84 -11.22
CA LYS A 89 1.42 17.73 -10.32
C LYS A 89 0.48 18.87 -9.91
N PRO A 90 0.43 19.23 -8.61
CA PRO A 90 -0.43 20.32 -8.17
C PRO A 90 0.02 21.63 -8.82
N ASN A 91 -0.95 22.43 -9.26
CA ASN A 91 -0.68 23.79 -9.71
C ASN A 91 -0.54 24.69 -8.47
N CYS A 92 0.68 25.13 -8.19
CA CYS A 92 0.98 25.93 -7.01
C CYS A 92 0.69 27.43 -7.26
N PRO A 93 0.21 28.18 -6.25
CA PRO A 93 -0.03 29.61 -6.39
C PRO A 93 1.28 30.37 -6.69
N PRO A 94 1.20 31.58 -7.29
CA PRO A 94 2.36 32.42 -7.55
C PRO A 94 3.24 32.61 -6.31
N GLY A 95 4.56 32.50 -6.47
CA GLY A 95 5.52 32.58 -5.36
C GLY A 95 5.72 31.28 -4.57
N THR A 96 5.09 30.18 -4.99
CA THR A 96 5.34 28.85 -4.42
C THR A 96 5.71 27.82 -5.52
N THR A 97 6.51 26.81 -5.16
CA THR A 97 6.90 25.69 -6.01
C THR A 97 6.44 24.36 -5.40
N PRO A 98 6.08 23.36 -6.23
CA PRO A 98 5.72 22.04 -5.73
C PRO A 98 6.96 21.31 -5.21
N ALA A 99 6.95 20.93 -3.94
CA ALA A 99 7.95 20.08 -3.31
C ALA A 99 7.37 18.71 -2.97
N LEU A 100 8.17 17.67 -3.19
CA LEU A 100 7.80 16.28 -2.90
C LEU A 100 7.58 16.09 -1.39
N ARG A 101 6.39 15.62 -1.00
CA ARG A 101 6.04 15.31 0.39
C ARG A 101 6.16 13.81 0.67
N THR A 102 5.59 12.99 -0.22
CA THR A 102 5.59 11.52 -0.09
C THR A 102 5.80 10.91 -1.47
N ARG A 103 6.68 9.91 -1.56
CA ARG A 103 6.86 9.14 -2.81
C ARG A 103 5.73 8.14 -3.00
N GLY A 104 5.26 8.02 -4.23
CA GLY A 104 4.36 6.96 -4.65
C GLY A 104 5.01 5.59 -4.45
N LEU A 105 4.18 4.58 -4.15
CA LEU A 105 4.61 3.19 -3.97
C LEU A 105 4.49 2.36 -5.25
N GLY A 106 3.90 2.91 -6.32
CA GLY A 106 3.69 2.19 -7.57
C GLY A 106 2.66 1.05 -7.47
N VAL A 107 1.79 1.11 -6.45
CA VAL A 107 0.66 0.18 -6.29
C VAL A 107 -0.64 0.97 -6.41
N PRO A 108 -1.75 0.35 -6.88
CA PRO A 108 -3.05 1.03 -6.96
C PRO A 108 -3.43 1.71 -5.64
N ASP A 109 -4.04 2.90 -5.72
CA ASP A 109 -4.37 3.81 -4.60
C ASP A 109 -3.19 4.62 -4.02
N HIS A 110 -1.95 4.17 -4.27
CA HIS A 110 -0.71 4.84 -3.86
C HIS A 110 0.28 4.95 -5.02
N CYS A 111 -0.24 5.16 -6.23
CA CYS A 111 0.57 5.15 -7.43
C CYS A 111 1.43 6.40 -7.56
N CYS A 112 0.83 7.55 -7.27
CA CYS A 112 1.42 8.86 -7.54
C CYS A 112 2.18 9.43 -6.34
N ASP A 113 3.19 10.24 -6.63
CA ASP A 113 3.83 11.10 -5.64
C ASP A 113 2.84 12.14 -5.11
N ILE A 114 2.95 12.44 -3.83
CA ILE A 114 2.19 13.51 -3.18
C ILE A 114 3.12 14.71 -3.03
N TYR A 115 2.72 15.84 -3.61
CA TYR A 115 3.43 17.12 -3.53
C TYR A 115 2.72 18.09 -2.59
N ARG A 116 3.47 19.05 -2.05
CA ARG A 116 2.95 20.22 -1.34
C ARG A 116 3.58 21.47 -1.93
N CYS A 117 2.87 22.58 -1.98
CA CYS A 117 3.45 23.85 -2.40
C CYS A 117 4.25 24.45 -1.24
N ILE A 118 5.50 24.84 -1.50
CA ILE A 118 6.37 25.56 -0.57
C ILE A 118 6.76 26.91 -1.19
N PRO A 119 7.13 27.93 -0.43
CA PRO A 119 7.62 29.19 -0.99
C PRO A 119 8.78 28.96 -1.99
N SER A 120 8.68 29.53 -3.19
CA SER A 120 9.65 29.33 -4.30
C SER A 120 11.02 29.90 -3.98
N SER A 121 11.04 30.89 -3.11
CA SER A 121 12.24 31.38 -2.49
C SER A 121 12.18 30.90 -1.04
N PRO A 122 13.13 30.09 -0.55
CA PRO A 122 13.58 30.34 0.80
C PRO A 122 13.90 31.84 0.83
N ASN A 123 13.35 32.56 1.81
CA ASN A 123 13.54 33.99 1.90
C ASN A 123 15.05 34.24 1.71
N PRO A 124 15.54 35.29 1.05
CA PRO A 124 16.98 35.58 1.08
C PRO A 124 17.54 35.66 2.52
N GLU A 125 16.66 35.78 3.53
CA GLU A 125 16.94 35.63 4.97
C GLU A 125 17.13 34.17 5.47
N ASP A 126 16.85 33.13 4.67
CA ASP A 126 17.08 31.73 5.04
C ASP A 126 18.56 31.33 4.91
N CYS A 127 19.35 32.13 4.19
CA CYS A 127 20.78 32.11 4.44
C CYS A 127 21.03 32.92 5.72
N PRO A 128 21.78 32.36 6.70
CA PRO A 128 22.11 33.11 7.90
C PRO A 128 22.78 34.44 7.52
N PRO A 129 22.69 35.47 8.38
CA PRO A 129 23.43 36.72 8.17
C PRO A 129 24.89 36.38 7.81
N ASP A 130 25.43 37.08 6.81
CA ASP A 130 26.76 36.89 6.21
C ASP A 130 26.93 35.72 5.23
N SER A 131 25.83 35.04 4.85
CA SER A 131 25.82 34.03 3.76
C SER A 131 25.09 34.53 2.51
N ILE A 132 25.68 34.28 1.34
CA ILE A 132 25.10 34.54 0.03
C ILE A 132 24.60 33.25 -0.61
N LYS A 133 23.46 33.30 -1.30
CA LYS A 133 22.92 32.14 -2.00
C LYS A 133 23.65 31.92 -3.32
N VAL A 134 24.27 30.76 -3.49
CA VAL A 134 24.96 30.35 -4.73
C VAL A 134 24.32 29.05 -5.24
N GLY A 135 23.31 29.18 -6.10
CA GLY A 135 22.50 28.04 -6.55
C GLY A 135 21.45 27.64 -5.51
N GLU A 136 21.47 26.37 -5.08
CA GLU A 136 20.61 25.86 -3.99
C GLU A 136 21.30 25.90 -2.61
N ASP A 137 22.61 26.19 -2.56
CA ASP A 137 23.38 26.26 -1.31
C ASP A 137 23.58 27.70 -0.83
N CYS A 138 23.58 27.90 0.49
CA CYS A 138 24.09 29.11 1.11
C CYS A 138 25.62 28.97 1.26
N ARG A 139 26.36 29.89 0.65
CA ARG A 139 27.82 29.97 0.79
C ARG A 139 28.19 31.24 1.55
N CYS A 140 29.18 31.13 2.41
CA CYS A 140 29.73 32.31 3.07
C CYS A 140 30.35 33.22 2.00
N ASP A 141 30.04 34.52 2.06
CA ASP A 141 30.69 35.50 1.20
C ASP A 141 32.15 35.68 1.64
N GLU A 142 33.10 35.58 0.71
CA GLU A 142 34.54 35.72 0.99
C GLU A 142 34.87 37.10 1.58
N ALA A 143 34.02 38.10 1.39
CA ALA A 143 34.18 39.42 2.00
C ALA A 143 33.80 39.46 3.48
N HIS A 144 32.90 38.58 3.95
CA HIS A 144 32.33 38.61 5.29
C HIS A 144 32.80 37.45 6.19
N CYS A 145 33.31 36.36 5.61
CA CYS A 145 33.67 35.14 6.36
C CYS A 145 35.17 35.04 6.73
N LYS A 146 35.98 36.07 6.48
CA LYS A 146 37.43 36.04 6.76
C LYS A 146 37.78 36.04 8.26
N ASP A 147 36.86 36.46 9.12
CA ASP A 147 37.10 36.62 10.55
C ASP A 147 36.66 35.41 11.40
N LEU A 148 36.10 34.36 10.78
CA LEU A 148 35.59 33.17 11.49
C LEU A 148 36.50 31.93 11.40
N ILE A 149 37.71 32.06 10.86
CA ILE A 149 38.70 30.97 10.88
C ILE A 149 39.71 31.27 12.02
N PRO A 150 39.63 30.57 13.16
CA PRO A 150 40.60 30.70 14.26
C PRO A 150 41.97 30.09 13.93
#